data_AF-A0A7Z7CZ55-F1
#
_entry.id   AF-A0A7Z7CZ55-F1
#
_cell.length_a   1.000
_cell.length_b   1.000
_cell.length_c   1.000
_cell.angle_alpha   90.00
_cell.angle_beta   90.00
_cell.angle_gamma   90.00
#
_symmetry.space_group_name_H-M   'P 1'
#
loop_
_entity.id
_entity.type
_entity.pdbx_description
1 polymer ?
#
loop_
_entity_poly.entity_id
_entity_poly.type
_entity_poly.pdbx_seq_one_letter_code
_entity_poly.pdbx_strand_id
1 'polypeptide(L)'
;MPSPAIRVLDVAGLPAYVSDIATTFTGTLVFGVGLRDETARSAGTAHLLEHLIMKRVGKVAVTHNATTSDEVIAFFAQGSPAQVGDFLTRVAAAVSSLHEITADDVLEQRRIISAELGQGDERIGRGNLIDRFGNQSLGLLDFGSPAHRSHTRADALRFADTWLHAGNAALTFTGPIPDGFTLSLPPARPVPERTPPEPIRHEAWIPNGEVPLVLSLVLRSPDAAHTAVARTLLEDALLGRLRTERHLVYSVNGFAFPLGAGATFVGYAMDPRAEDALAAATGAVELLRELAETGPDEAAIREQIEAWDAADDDPLAQAAQLDAIAAGVLRGRRERDDVEAVDLHAVTPADVQRVIADAMTTRFITFAGDTPLPDDDEVTAALGMPPAEDPTPLAVTLSRGDWVRHVMPAEVEVFGGRAFRGLRGASLFVDLERVTFASSAGTMEVRFDSMPVALYSEGQRFWCLVGREGHFMIVDLDQWRGAAKLHDLLGTRIPGDVQAGVDLETPLPA
;
A
#
# COMPACT_ATOMS: atom_id res chain seq x y z
N MET A 1 18.31 13.97 -26.28
CA MET A 1 18.37 15.46 -26.24
C MET A 1 18.12 15.83 -24.79
N PRO A 2 18.90 16.74 -24.17
CA PRO A 2 18.77 16.97 -22.74
C PRO A 2 17.32 17.30 -22.37
N SER A 3 16.86 16.76 -21.24
CA SER A 3 15.51 16.99 -20.72
C SER A 3 15.16 18.49 -20.72
N PRO A 4 13.97 18.87 -21.22
CA PRO A 4 13.57 20.26 -21.27
C PRO A 4 13.46 20.84 -19.85
N ALA A 5 13.92 22.09 -19.70
CA ALA A 5 13.98 22.75 -18.40
C ALA A 5 12.58 22.89 -17.76
N ILE A 6 12.48 22.50 -16.50
CA ILE A 6 11.26 22.63 -15.70
C ILE A 6 11.19 24.05 -15.14
N ARG A 7 10.06 24.71 -15.35
CA ARG A 7 9.73 26.01 -14.75
C ARG A 7 8.70 25.82 -13.66
N VAL A 8 8.95 26.39 -12.49
CA VAL A 8 7.99 26.45 -11.40
C VAL A 8 7.25 27.78 -11.46
N LEU A 9 5.92 27.71 -11.53
CA LEU A 9 5.04 28.86 -11.62
C LEU A 9 4.00 28.82 -10.50
N ASP A 10 3.28 29.92 -10.33
CA ASP A 10 2.10 29.99 -9.48
C ASP A 10 0.85 30.16 -10.35
N VAL A 11 -0.08 29.22 -10.24
CA VAL A 11 -1.31 29.21 -11.03
C VAL A 11 -2.48 29.04 -10.09
N ALA A 12 -3.29 30.09 -9.96
CA ALA A 12 -4.44 30.13 -9.05
C ALA A 12 -4.08 29.79 -7.58
N GLY A 13 -2.87 30.16 -7.12
CA GLY A 13 -2.40 29.86 -5.77
C GLY A 13 -1.84 28.44 -5.59
N LEU A 14 -1.68 27.69 -6.68
CA LEU A 14 -1.06 26.36 -6.68
C LEU A 14 0.34 26.41 -7.33
N PRO A 15 1.31 25.62 -6.85
CA PRO A 15 2.53 25.37 -7.60
C PRO A 15 2.21 24.65 -8.90
N ALA A 16 2.76 25.15 -10.01
CA ALA A 16 2.64 24.54 -11.33
C ALA A 16 4.03 24.23 -11.90
N TYR A 17 4.28 22.97 -12.24
CA TYR A 17 5.52 22.49 -12.84
C TYR A 17 5.32 22.36 -14.35
N VAL A 18 6.09 23.13 -15.12
CA VAL A 18 5.87 23.29 -16.55
C VAL A 18 7.15 22.98 -17.32
N SER A 19 7.10 22.04 -18.24
CA SER A 19 8.21 21.72 -19.13
C SER A 19 7.72 21.52 -20.56
N ASP A 20 8.49 21.96 -21.55
CA ASP A 20 8.15 21.84 -22.98
C ASP A 20 8.58 20.47 -23.51
N ILE A 21 7.79 19.44 -23.17
CA ILE A 21 8.09 18.05 -23.46
C ILE A 21 7.47 17.69 -24.81
N ALA A 22 8.24 17.00 -25.66
CA ALA A 22 7.84 16.60 -27.01
C ALA A 22 6.84 15.42 -27.02
N THR A 23 5.70 15.58 -26.33
CA THR A 23 4.61 14.61 -26.21
C THR A 23 3.27 15.27 -26.53
N THR A 24 2.17 14.51 -26.49
CA THR A 24 0.82 15.09 -26.55
C THR A 24 0.63 15.99 -25.33
N PHE A 25 0.23 17.25 -25.55
CA PHE A 25 0.05 18.21 -24.45
C PHE A 25 -0.85 17.61 -23.37
N THR A 26 -0.26 17.44 -22.19
CA THR A 26 -0.86 16.83 -21.01
C THR A 26 -0.84 17.84 -19.89
N GLY A 27 -1.94 17.90 -19.16
CA GLY A 27 -2.02 18.66 -17.91
C GLY A 27 -2.64 17.80 -16.82
N THR A 28 -2.08 17.89 -15.63
CA THR A 28 -2.49 17.09 -14.47
C THR A 28 -2.76 18.00 -13.28
N LEU A 29 -3.85 17.73 -12.56
CA LEU A 29 -4.09 18.21 -11.20
C LEU A 29 -3.81 17.07 -10.23
N VAL A 30 -2.82 17.23 -9.37
CA VAL A 30 -2.35 16.21 -8.43
C VAL A 30 -2.68 16.64 -7.01
N PHE A 31 -3.23 15.73 -6.20
CA PHE A 31 -3.36 15.87 -4.75
C PHE A 31 -2.41 14.91 -4.04
N GLY A 32 -1.75 15.39 -2.98
CA GLY A 32 -0.72 14.63 -2.24
C GLY A 32 -1.27 13.55 -1.31
N VAL A 33 -2.34 12.85 -1.68
CA VAL A 33 -3.00 11.82 -0.87
C VAL A 33 -3.18 10.56 -1.71
N GLY A 34 -2.95 9.37 -1.16
CA GLY A 34 -3.20 8.10 -1.85
C GLY A 34 -3.62 6.99 -0.88
N LEU A 35 -3.55 5.74 -1.35
CA LEU A 35 -3.98 4.55 -0.59
C LEU A 35 -3.27 4.46 0.78
N ARG A 36 -2.00 4.84 0.86
CA ARG A 36 -1.22 4.70 2.11
C ARG A 36 -1.60 5.72 3.18
N ASP A 37 -2.36 6.75 2.84
CA ASP A 37 -2.84 7.77 3.79
C ASP A 37 -4.23 7.43 4.34
N GLU A 38 -4.83 6.33 3.89
CA GLU A 38 -6.05 5.78 4.44
C GLU A 38 -5.77 5.02 5.76
N THR A 39 -6.83 4.60 6.42
CA THR A 39 -6.81 3.59 7.48
C THR A 39 -7.41 2.30 6.93
N ALA A 40 -7.19 1.14 7.56
CA ALA A 40 -7.85 -0.10 7.13
C ALA A 40 -9.39 0.03 7.11
N ARG A 41 -9.95 0.78 8.06
CA ARG A 41 -11.38 1.10 8.08
C ARG A 41 -11.80 1.98 6.90
N SER A 42 -11.02 2.99 6.54
CA SER A 42 -11.35 3.93 5.46
C SER A 42 -10.84 3.50 4.09
N ALA A 43 -10.21 2.32 3.98
CA ALA A 43 -9.60 1.84 2.74
C ALA A 43 -10.59 1.87 1.57
N GLY A 44 -10.21 2.47 0.44
CA GLY A 44 -11.05 2.69 -0.74
C GLY A 44 -11.85 4.00 -0.76
N THR A 45 -11.65 4.91 0.20
CA THR A 45 -12.30 6.23 0.20
C THR A 45 -11.71 7.15 -0.88
N ALA A 46 -10.39 7.07 -1.11
CA ALA A 46 -9.72 7.78 -2.18
C ALA A 46 -10.28 7.41 -3.56
N HIS A 47 -10.41 6.10 -3.82
CA HIS A 47 -11.01 5.57 -5.04
C HIS A 47 -12.49 5.98 -5.19
N LEU A 48 -13.26 5.95 -4.09
CA LEU A 48 -14.65 6.45 -4.08
C LEU A 48 -14.73 7.95 -4.45
N LEU A 49 -13.82 8.77 -3.93
CA LEU A 49 -13.78 10.20 -4.27
C LEU A 49 -13.42 10.44 -5.73
N GLU A 50 -12.49 9.67 -6.27
CA GLU A 50 -12.17 9.70 -7.70
C GLU A 50 -13.43 9.50 -8.55
N HIS A 51 -14.22 8.45 -8.27
CA HIS A 51 -15.50 8.19 -8.95
C HIS A 51 -16.50 9.33 -8.78
N LEU A 52 -16.68 9.84 -7.56
CA LEU A 52 -17.61 10.93 -7.29
C LEU A 52 -17.24 12.21 -8.05
N ILE A 53 -15.95 12.52 -8.14
CA ILE A 53 -15.43 13.67 -8.88
C ILE A 53 -15.62 13.46 -10.38
N MET A 54 -15.21 12.31 -10.93
CA MET A 54 -15.32 12.00 -12.35
C MET A 54 -16.78 11.95 -12.82
N LYS A 55 -17.70 11.45 -11.99
CA LYS A 55 -19.15 11.52 -12.25
C LYS A 55 -19.61 12.97 -12.43
N ARG A 56 -19.14 13.90 -11.59
CA ARG A 56 -19.51 15.33 -11.63
C ARG A 56 -18.83 16.10 -12.76
N VAL A 57 -17.61 15.71 -13.16
CA VAL A 57 -16.95 16.26 -14.36
C VAL A 57 -17.80 16.00 -15.61
N GLY A 58 -18.44 14.83 -15.66
CA GLY A 58 -19.34 14.44 -16.73
C GLY A 58 -18.61 14.15 -18.05
N LYS A 59 -19.34 14.21 -19.16
CA LYS A 59 -18.78 13.85 -20.47
C LYS A 59 -17.80 14.92 -20.98
N VAL A 60 -16.57 14.52 -21.26
CA VAL A 60 -15.52 15.39 -21.85
C VAL A 60 -15.02 14.76 -23.16
N ALA A 61 -14.81 15.59 -24.19
CA ALA A 61 -14.36 15.16 -25.52
C ALA A 61 -12.84 15.35 -25.69
N VAL A 62 -12.08 14.81 -24.72
CA VAL A 62 -10.61 14.81 -24.68
C VAL A 62 -10.17 13.47 -24.10
N THR A 63 -8.98 12.99 -24.42
CA THR A 63 -8.42 11.84 -23.70
C THR A 63 -8.18 12.27 -22.26
N HIS A 64 -8.78 11.60 -21.30
CA HIS A 64 -8.67 11.94 -19.89
C HIS A 64 -8.77 10.69 -19.04
N ASN A 65 -8.17 10.73 -17.86
CA ASN A 65 -8.36 9.73 -16.84
C ASN A 65 -8.14 10.35 -15.45
N ALA A 66 -8.48 9.56 -14.44
CA ALA A 66 -8.01 9.78 -13.09
C ALA A 66 -7.22 8.55 -12.65
N THR A 67 -6.39 8.72 -11.63
CA THR A 67 -5.68 7.61 -11.00
C THR A 67 -5.50 7.90 -9.53
N THR A 68 -5.70 6.87 -8.72
CA THR A 68 -5.38 6.85 -7.30
C THR A 68 -4.24 5.87 -7.11
N SER A 69 -3.05 6.38 -6.73
CA SER A 69 -1.87 5.58 -6.42
C SER A 69 -1.64 5.48 -4.90
N ASP A 70 -0.49 4.95 -4.51
CA ASP A 70 -0.08 4.89 -3.12
C ASP A 70 0.02 6.27 -2.46
N GLU A 71 0.49 7.32 -3.16
CA GLU A 71 0.72 8.65 -2.58
C GLU A 71 -0.11 9.79 -3.17
N VAL A 72 -0.75 9.60 -4.33
CA VAL A 72 -1.46 10.67 -5.03
C VAL A 72 -2.81 10.26 -5.60
N ILE A 73 -3.72 11.23 -5.69
CA ILE A 73 -4.87 11.22 -6.57
C ILE A 73 -4.57 12.24 -7.66
N ALA A 74 -4.53 11.79 -8.91
CA ALA A 74 -4.21 12.62 -10.06
C ALA A 74 -5.33 12.57 -11.11
N PHE A 75 -5.72 13.75 -11.61
CA PHE A 75 -6.66 13.91 -12.70
C PHE A 75 -5.95 14.53 -13.88
N PHE A 76 -5.92 13.86 -15.03
CA PHE A 76 -5.18 14.33 -16.19
C PHE A 76 -5.98 14.26 -17.48
N ALA A 77 -5.62 15.13 -18.43
CA ALA A 77 -6.13 15.11 -19.79
C ALA A 77 -5.02 15.37 -20.80
N GLN A 78 -5.18 14.80 -22.00
CA GLN A 78 -4.26 14.89 -23.12
C GLN A 78 -5.00 15.38 -24.37
N GLY A 79 -4.53 16.46 -25.00
CA GLY A 79 -5.18 17.04 -26.18
C GLY A 79 -4.77 18.48 -26.44
N SER A 80 -5.69 19.31 -26.95
CA SER A 80 -5.39 20.73 -27.10
C SER A 80 -5.32 21.44 -25.72
N PRO A 81 -4.49 22.49 -25.55
CA PRO A 81 -4.40 23.22 -24.29
C PRO A 81 -5.75 23.69 -23.74
N ALA A 82 -6.65 24.17 -24.61
CA ALA A 82 -7.98 24.60 -24.22
C ALA A 82 -8.85 23.45 -23.66
N GLN A 83 -8.79 22.26 -24.27
CA GLN A 83 -9.54 21.08 -23.78
C GLN A 83 -8.99 20.56 -22.45
N VAL A 84 -7.66 20.56 -22.29
CA VAL A 84 -7.02 20.18 -21.03
C VAL A 84 -7.36 21.18 -19.92
N GLY A 85 -7.29 22.49 -20.22
CA GLY A 85 -7.70 23.53 -19.29
C GLY A 85 -9.16 23.42 -18.85
N ASP A 86 -10.09 23.17 -19.79
CA ASP A 86 -11.52 22.92 -19.48
C ASP A 86 -11.68 21.70 -18.56
N PHE A 87 -11.01 20.58 -18.85
CA PHE A 87 -11.06 19.39 -18.02
C PHE A 87 -10.60 19.67 -16.58
N LEU A 88 -9.42 20.25 -16.38
CA LEU A 88 -8.90 20.54 -15.04
C LEU A 88 -9.76 21.57 -14.28
N THR A 89 -10.34 22.53 -14.99
CA THR A 89 -11.30 23.49 -14.40
C THR A 89 -12.55 22.78 -13.88
N ARG A 90 -13.08 21.81 -14.64
CA ARG A 90 -14.24 21.00 -14.22
C ARG A 90 -13.93 20.09 -13.05
N VAL A 91 -12.74 19.49 -13.01
CA VAL A 91 -12.29 18.69 -11.86
C VAL A 91 -12.25 19.57 -10.61
N ALA A 92 -11.65 20.75 -10.67
CA ALA A 92 -11.59 21.67 -9.53
C ALA A 92 -12.99 22.13 -9.08
N ALA A 93 -13.90 22.38 -10.02
CA ALA A 93 -15.30 22.68 -9.72
C ALA A 93 -16.04 21.49 -9.08
N ALA A 94 -15.79 20.26 -9.55
CA ALA A 94 -16.34 19.05 -8.98
C ALA A 94 -15.87 18.85 -7.53
N VAL A 95 -14.57 19.02 -7.26
CA VAL A 95 -14.00 19.00 -5.90
C VAL A 95 -14.67 20.04 -5.00
N SER A 96 -14.77 21.29 -5.46
CA SER A 96 -15.36 22.40 -4.69
C SER A 96 -16.86 22.21 -4.40
N SER A 97 -17.55 21.41 -5.20
CA SER A 97 -18.99 21.13 -5.07
C SER A 97 -19.31 19.75 -4.51
N LEU A 98 -18.33 19.03 -3.93
CA LEU A 98 -18.55 17.72 -3.33
C LEU A 98 -19.61 17.74 -2.23
N HIS A 99 -19.76 18.84 -1.49
CA HIS A 99 -20.81 18.99 -0.48
C HIS A 99 -22.24 18.82 -1.03
N GLU A 100 -22.44 18.95 -2.34
CA GLU A 100 -23.73 18.78 -3.02
C GLU A 100 -24.07 17.31 -3.33
N ILE A 101 -23.12 16.38 -3.22
CA ILE A 101 -23.40 14.96 -3.46
C ILE A 101 -24.44 14.45 -2.45
N THR A 102 -25.20 13.45 -2.84
CA THR A 102 -26.21 12.80 -2.01
C THR A 102 -25.71 11.45 -1.48
N ALA A 103 -26.45 10.86 -0.54
CA ALA A 103 -26.17 9.47 -0.13
C ALA A 103 -26.39 8.49 -1.29
N ASP A 104 -27.35 8.76 -2.17
CA ASP A 104 -27.64 7.93 -3.35
C ASP A 104 -26.49 7.97 -4.36
N ASP A 105 -25.83 9.12 -4.52
CA ASP A 105 -24.63 9.22 -5.36
C ASP A 105 -23.52 8.26 -4.87
N VAL A 106 -23.30 8.23 -3.56
CA VAL A 106 -22.31 7.34 -2.93
C VAL A 106 -22.70 5.88 -3.09
N LEU A 107 -23.97 5.53 -2.88
CA LEU A 107 -24.47 4.16 -3.07
C LEU A 107 -24.33 3.70 -4.53
N GLU A 108 -24.62 4.57 -5.49
CA GLU A 108 -24.44 4.28 -6.91
C GLU A 108 -22.96 4.02 -7.25
N GLN A 109 -22.05 4.91 -6.83
CA GLN A 109 -20.63 4.74 -7.13
C GLN A 109 -20.02 3.52 -6.43
N ARG A 110 -20.42 3.22 -5.19
CA ARG A 110 -20.04 1.97 -4.52
C ARG A 110 -20.39 0.73 -5.33
N ARG A 111 -21.58 0.67 -5.92
CA ARG A 111 -22.00 -0.47 -6.76
C ARG A 111 -21.15 -0.61 -8.03
N ILE A 112 -20.76 0.52 -8.63
CA ILE A 112 -19.88 0.54 -9.80
C ILE A 112 -18.49 0.02 -9.41
N ILE A 113 -17.94 0.53 -8.31
CA ILE A 113 -16.62 0.11 -7.78
C ILE A 113 -16.64 -1.39 -7.44
N SER A 114 -17.67 -1.89 -6.77
CA SER A 114 -17.78 -3.33 -6.49
C SER A 114 -17.81 -4.17 -7.77
N ALA A 115 -18.44 -3.69 -8.84
CA ALA A 115 -18.45 -4.38 -10.13
C ALA A 115 -17.07 -4.35 -10.83
N GLU A 116 -16.31 -3.27 -10.65
CA GLU A 116 -14.95 -3.10 -11.16
C GLU A 116 -13.94 -3.98 -10.43
N LEU A 117 -13.99 -4.00 -9.08
CA LEU A 117 -13.14 -4.83 -8.24
C LEU A 117 -13.47 -6.33 -8.40
N GLY A 118 -14.70 -6.67 -8.76
CA GLY A 118 -15.11 -8.03 -9.06
C GLY A 118 -15.36 -8.89 -7.81
N GLN A 119 -15.28 -10.21 -7.98
CA GLN A 119 -15.60 -11.14 -6.90
C GLN A 119 -14.55 -11.10 -5.79
N GLY A 120 -15.01 -10.92 -4.55
CA GLY A 120 -14.12 -10.90 -3.38
C GLY A 120 -13.56 -9.53 -3.07
N ASP A 121 -14.16 -8.46 -3.59
CA ASP A 121 -13.87 -7.05 -3.29
C ASP A 121 -13.96 -6.66 -1.79
N GLU A 122 -14.58 -7.51 -0.98
CA GLU A 122 -14.68 -7.40 0.49
C GLU A 122 -13.63 -8.22 1.24
N ARG A 123 -12.78 -8.99 0.55
CA ARG A 123 -11.75 -9.82 1.19
C ARG A 123 -10.57 -8.94 1.57
N ILE A 124 -10.02 -9.23 2.74
CA ILE A 124 -8.71 -8.73 3.11
C ILE A 124 -7.70 -9.43 2.20
N GLY A 125 -6.93 -8.64 1.47
CA GLY A 125 -5.86 -9.16 0.64
C GLY A 125 -4.70 -9.71 1.48
N ARG A 126 -3.72 -10.28 0.80
CA ARG A 126 -2.50 -10.78 1.43
C ARG A 126 -1.32 -10.44 0.55
N GLY A 127 -0.16 -10.23 1.15
CA GLY A 127 1.01 -9.90 0.37
C GLY A 127 2.16 -9.39 1.22
N ASN A 128 3.26 -9.16 0.51
CA ASN A 128 4.51 -8.75 1.10
C ASN A 128 4.39 -7.45 1.91
N LEU A 129 3.60 -6.47 1.46
CA LEU A 129 3.46 -5.19 2.13
C LEU A 129 2.65 -5.30 3.43
N ILE A 130 1.60 -6.12 3.50
CA ILE A 130 0.93 -6.41 4.77
C ILE A 130 1.90 -7.11 5.72
N ASP A 131 2.63 -8.12 5.24
CA ASP A 131 3.57 -8.86 6.08
C ASP A 131 4.70 -7.95 6.60
N ARG A 132 5.07 -6.93 5.81
CA ARG A 132 6.17 -6.02 6.07
C ARG A 132 5.78 -4.79 6.89
N PHE A 133 4.59 -4.23 6.71
CA PHE A 133 4.16 -2.96 7.31
C PHE A 133 2.89 -3.07 8.18
N GLY A 134 2.28 -4.26 8.22
CA GLY A 134 1.01 -4.50 8.91
C GLY A 134 -0.19 -3.98 8.11
N ASN A 135 -1.38 -3.98 8.72
CA ASN A 135 -2.64 -3.55 8.09
C ASN A 135 -2.79 -2.01 8.16
N GLN A 136 -1.77 -1.29 7.69
CA GLN A 136 -1.66 0.17 7.74
C GLN A 136 -0.64 0.69 6.72
N SER A 137 -0.71 1.98 6.41
CA SER A 137 0.24 2.67 5.52
C SER A 137 0.49 1.89 4.23
N LEU A 138 1.75 1.55 3.91
CA LEU A 138 2.09 0.77 2.71
C LEU A 138 1.45 -0.62 2.68
N GLY A 139 1.16 -1.25 3.82
CA GLY A 139 0.45 -2.52 3.84
C GLY A 139 -0.99 -2.41 3.35
N LEU A 140 -1.57 -1.20 3.29
CA LEU A 140 -2.89 -1.00 2.70
C LEU A 140 -2.94 -1.25 1.19
N LEU A 141 -1.80 -1.23 0.51
CA LEU A 141 -1.70 -1.55 -0.91
C LEU A 141 -2.02 -3.02 -1.20
N ASP A 142 -1.63 -3.92 -0.28
CA ASP A 142 -1.97 -5.34 -0.34
C ASP A 142 -3.29 -5.65 0.40
N PHE A 143 -3.73 -4.76 1.30
CA PHE A 143 -4.95 -4.95 2.10
C PHE A 143 -6.24 -4.97 1.26
N GLY A 144 -6.23 -4.23 0.14
CA GLY A 144 -7.42 -3.95 -0.63
C GLY A 144 -8.34 -2.97 0.08
N SER A 145 -9.64 -3.03 -0.21
CA SER A 145 -10.63 -2.13 0.36
C SER A 145 -11.86 -2.88 0.90
N PRO A 146 -11.65 -3.80 1.87
CA PRO A 146 -12.70 -4.73 2.29
C PRO A 146 -13.92 -4.02 2.91
N ALA A 147 -13.73 -2.82 3.46
CA ALA A 147 -14.79 -2.00 4.03
C ALA A 147 -15.46 -1.04 3.04
N HIS A 148 -15.11 -1.03 1.74
CA HIS A 148 -15.56 0.01 0.80
C HIS A 148 -17.09 0.12 0.67
N ARG A 149 -17.80 -1.01 0.81
CA ARG A 149 -19.28 -1.03 0.81
C ARG A 149 -19.90 -0.46 2.07
N SER A 150 -19.14 -0.09 3.09
CA SER A 150 -19.67 0.59 4.28
C SER A 150 -19.49 2.11 4.23
N HIS A 151 -18.76 2.64 3.24
CA HIS A 151 -18.45 4.06 3.18
C HIS A 151 -19.70 4.91 2.97
N THR A 152 -19.76 5.99 3.74
CA THR A 152 -20.86 6.94 3.74
C THR A 152 -20.47 8.25 3.06
N ARG A 153 -21.47 9.07 2.75
CA ARG A 153 -21.27 10.47 2.34
C ARG A 153 -20.43 11.24 3.36
N ALA A 154 -20.63 11.01 4.66
CA ALA A 154 -19.88 11.71 5.69
C ALA A 154 -18.39 11.33 5.65
N ASP A 155 -18.07 10.08 5.36
CA ASP A 155 -16.69 9.59 5.22
C ASP A 155 -16.02 10.23 4.00
N ALA A 156 -16.69 10.20 2.84
CA ALA A 156 -16.19 10.82 1.62
C ALA A 156 -15.93 12.32 1.81
N LEU A 157 -16.88 13.06 2.41
CA LEU A 157 -16.71 14.50 2.63
C LEU A 157 -15.60 14.82 3.64
N ARG A 158 -15.48 14.04 4.72
CA ARG A 158 -14.42 14.24 5.72
C ARG A 158 -13.04 13.96 5.11
N PHE A 159 -12.93 12.94 4.27
CA PHE A 159 -11.69 12.64 3.57
C PHE A 159 -11.34 13.75 2.56
N ALA A 160 -12.33 14.20 1.77
CA ALA A 160 -12.13 15.31 0.83
C ALA A 160 -11.75 16.62 1.55
N ASP A 161 -12.38 16.95 2.67
CA ASP A 161 -12.07 18.15 3.45
C ASP A 161 -10.64 18.12 4.01
N THR A 162 -10.16 16.92 4.38
CA THR A 162 -8.81 16.70 4.89
C THR A 162 -7.74 16.84 3.79
N TRP A 163 -8.01 16.40 2.56
CA TRP A 163 -6.95 16.19 1.57
C TRP A 163 -7.13 16.91 0.23
N LEU A 164 -8.35 17.21 -0.21
CA LEU A 164 -8.64 17.76 -1.54
C LEU A 164 -8.84 19.28 -1.49
N HIS A 165 -7.76 19.99 -1.17
CA HIS A 165 -7.74 21.45 -1.05
C HIS A 165 -6.45 22.06 -1.61
N ALA A 166 -6.44 23.37 -1.81
CA ALA A 166 -5.32 24.09 -2.45
C ALA A 166 -3.96 23.85 -1.78
N GLY A 167 -3.92 23.70 -0.44
CA GLY A 167 -2.69 23.43 0.31
C GLY A 167 -2.08 22.03 0.14
N ASN A 168 -2.75 21.12 -0.59
CA ASN A 168 -2.29 19.76 -0.86
C ASN A 168 -2.44 19.43 -2.36
N ALA A 169 -2.40 20.45 -3.21
CA ALA A 169 -2.60 20.33 -4.65
C ALA A 169 -1.47 20.98 -5.45
N ALA A 170 -1.13 20.39 -6.59
CA ALA A 170 -0.17 20.92 -7.55
C ALA A 170 -0.65 20.68 -8.98
N LEU A 171 -0.12 21.44 -9.92
CA LEU A 171 -0.38 21.28 -11.34
C LEU A 171 0.90 20.86 -12.07
N THR A 172 0.74 20.08 -13.14
CA THR A 172 1.81 19.84 -14.11
C THR A 172 1.30 20.11 -15.52
N PHE A 173 2.19 20.59 -16.39
CA PHE A 173 1.91 20.78 -17.81
C PHE A 173 3.13 20.42 -18.66
N THR A 174 2.93 19.58 -19.67
CA THR A 174 3.96 19.20 -20.66
C THR A 174 4.13 20.25 -21.77
N GLY A 175 3.71 21.50 -21.52
CA GLY A 175 3.84 22.65 -22.41
C GLY A 175 3.33 23.92 -21.71
N PRO A 176 3.22 25.07 -22.40
CA PRO A 176 2.74 26.32 -21.79
C PRO A 176 1.37 26.17 -21.10
N ILE A 177 1.17 26.92 -20.00
CA ILE A 177 -0.13 26.98 -19.32
C ILE A 177 -1.20 27.41 -20.33
N PRO A 178 -2.37 26.75 -20.39
CA PRO A 178 -3.42 27.14 -21.32
C PRO A 178 -3.87 28.60 -21.13
N ASP A 179 -4.10 29.29 -22.24
CA ASP A 179 -4.53 30.69 -22.21
C ASP A 179 -5.86 30.86 -21.45
N GLY A 180 -5.88 31.82 -20.52
CA GLY A 180 -7.07 32.10 -19.71
C GLY A 180 -7.42 31.00 -18.70
N PHE A 181 -6.54 30.02 -18.48
CA PHE A 181 -6.76 28.96 -17.50
C PHE A 181 -6.90 29.54 -16.09
N THR A 182 -8.01 29.17 -15.45
CA THR A 182 -8.27 29.48 -14.05
C THR A 182 -8.96 28.29 -13.41
N LEU A 183 -8.69 28.06 -12.13
CA LEU A 183 -9.38 27.07 -11.34
C LEU A 183 -9.61 27.61 -9.93
N SER A 184 -10.52 26.99 -9.19
CA SER A 184 -10.70 27.26 -7.78
C SER A 184 -10.88 25.94 -7.03
N LEU A 185 -10.11 25.77 -5.97
CA LEU A 185 -10.19 24.65 -5.03
C LEU A 185 -10.63 25.15 -3.66
N PRO A 186 -11.10 24.25 -2.78
CA PRO A 186 -11.26 24.56 -1.36
C PRO A 186 -9.98 25.20 -0.78
N PRO A 187 -10.12 26.17 0.14
CA PRO A 187 -8.98 26.89 0.71
C PRO A 187 -8.02 25.94 1.42
N ALA A 188 -6.73 26.30 1.44
CA ALA A 188 -5.70 25.50 2.08
C ALA A 188 -6.02 25.21 3.56
N ARG A 189 -5.74 23.98 3.97
CA ARG A 189 -5.84 23.51 5.35
C ARG A 189 -4.52 22.84 5.76
N PRO A 190 -4.25 22.69 7.06
CA PRO A 190 -3.14 21.88 7.53
C PRO A 190 -3.29 20.44 7.04
N VAL A 191 -2.26 19.95 6.36
CA VAL A 191 -2.17 18.55 5.96
C VAL A 191 -1.83 17.72 7.20
N PRO A 192 -2.52 16.59 7.46
CA PRO A 192 -2.19 15.71 8.57
C PRO A 192 -0.71 15.29 8.56
N GLU A 193 -0.14 15.15 9.75
CA GLU A 193 1.21 14.61 9.91
C GLU A 193 1.23 13.16 9.40
N ARG A 194 2.21 12.84 8.57
CA ARG A 194 2.41 11.49 8.03
C ARG A 194 3.53 10.83 8.80
N THR A 195 3.23 9.75 9.50
CA THR A 195 4.27 8.91 10.10
C THR A 195 5.00 8.15 8.99
N PRO A 196 6.34 8.23 8.91
CA PRO A 196 7.12 7.37 8.03
C PRO A 196 6.75 5.90 8.23
N PRO A 197 6.47 5.12 7.17
CA PRO A 197 6.21 3.70 7.34
C PRO A 197 7.48 3.01 7.83
N GLU A 198 7.34 2.27 8.92
CA GLU A 198 8.41 1.46 9.46
C GLU A 198 8.09 -0.02 9.21
N PRO A 199 9.02 -0.80 8.63
CA PRO A 199 8.82 -2.23 8.52
C PRO A 199 8.75 -2.87 9.91
N ILE A 200 7.79 -3.77 10.13
CA ILE A 200 7.57 -4.46 11.41
C ILE A 200 8.29 -5.81 11.50
N ARG A 201 8.78 -6.36 10.37
CA ARG A 201 9.45 -7.66 10.31
C ARG A 201 10.66 -7.59 9.41
N HIS A 202 11.83 -8.04 9.87
CA HIS A 202 13.08 -8.07 9.12
C HIS A 202 13.74 -9.44 9.28
N GLU A 203 14.66 -9.80 8.38
CA GLU A 203 15.46 -11.03 8.46
C GLU A 203 14.60 -12.30 8.61
N ALA A 204 13.45 -12.36 7.94
CA ALA A 204 12.53 -13.48 8.06
C ALA A 204 11.86 -13.86 6.72
N TRP A 205 11.26 -15.06 6.67
CA TRP A 205 10.48 -15.53 5.54
C TRP A 205 9.06 -15.92 5.95
N ILE A 206 8.09 -15.82 5.04
CA ILE A 206 6.69 -16.20 5.30
C ILE A 206 5.98 -16.73 4.04
N PRO A 207 5.17 -17.80 4.13
CA PRO A 207 4.32 -18.26 3.04
C PRO A 207 2.89 -17.68 3.17
N ASN A 208 2.72 -16.41 2.81
CA ASN A 208 1.43 -15.72 2.95
C ASN A 208 1.05 -14.83 1.75
N GLY A 209 1.88 -14.74 0.71
CA GLY A 209 1.63 -13.87 -0.44
C GLY A 209 0.66 -14.44 -1.48
N GLU A 210 0.24 -13.58 -2.40
CA GLU A 210 -0.44 -13.98 -3.64
C GLU A 210 0.53 -14.12 -4.82
N VAL A 211 1.62 -13.34 -4.80
CA VAL A 211 2.70 -13.44 -5.77
C VAL A 211 3.58 -14.66 -5.42
N PRO A 212 4.01 -15.48 -6.40
CA PRO A 212 4.77 -16.71 -6.13
C PRO A 212 5.98 -16.51 -5.22
N LEU A 213 6.76 -15.45 -5.46
CA LEU A 213 7.89 -15.09 -4.62
C LEU A 213 8.12 -13.58 -4.65
N VAL A 214 8.34 -12.98 -3.48
CA VAL A 214 8.79 -11.58 -3.35
C VAL A 214 9.99 -11.51 -2.42
N LEU A 215 11.07 -10.92 -2.92
CA LEU A 215 12.21 -10.48 -2.10
C LEU A 215 12.09 -8.98 -1.86
N SER A 216 12.14 -8.56 -0.59
CA SER A 216 12.00 -7.14 -0.24
C SER A 216 13.11 -6.65 0.69
N LEU A 217 13.46 -5.38 0.55
CA LEU A 217 14.59 -4.71 1.20
C LEU A 217 14.24 -3.26 1.52
N VAL A 218 15.01 -2.64 2.42
CA VAL A 218 15.06 -1.19 2.56
C VAL A 218 16.44 -0.71 2.12
N LEU A 219 16.48 0.08 1.05
CA LEU A 219 17.70 0.73 0.57
C LEU A 219 17.86 2.07 1.29
N ARG A 220 19.01 2.30 1.91
CA ARG A 220 19.31 3.55 2.63
C ARG A 220 20.56 4.21 2.09
N SER A 221 20.48 5.51 1.85
CA SER A 221 21.62 6.35 1.50
C SER A 221 21.27 7.82 1.69
N PRO A 222 22.19 8.68 2.12
CA PRO A 222 21.96 10.13 2.10
C PRO A 222 21.84 10.67 0.67
N ASP A 223 22.33 9.94 -0.33
CA ASP A 223 22.25 10.30 -1.74
C ASP A 223 21.24 9.40 -2.46
N ALA A 224 20.21 10.02 -3.05
CA ALA A 224 19.17 9.32 -3.79
C ALA A 224 19.72 8.54 -4.98
N ALA A 225 20.81 9.01 -5.61
CA ALA A 225 21.44 8.38 -6.76
C ALA A 225 21.93 6.96 -6.43
N HIS A 226 22.53 6.78 -5.25
CA HIS A 226 23.00 5.47 -4.79
C HIS A 226 21.84 4.47 -4.69
N THR A 227 20.70 4.88 -4.11
CA THR A 227 19.53 3.99 -3.98
C THR A 227 18.82 3.74 -5.31
N ALA A 228 18.82 4.72 -6.21
CA ALA A 228 18.24 4.59 -7.55
C ALA A 228 18.99 3.54 -8.38
N VAL A 229 20.32 3.63 -8.44
CA VAL A 229 21.16 2.65 -9.16
C VAL A 229 21.11 1.29 -8.49
N ALA A 230 21.20 1.22 -7.15
CA ALA A 230 21.11 -0.06 -6.44
C ALA A 230 19.79 -0.80 -6.73
N ARG A 231 18.67 -0.06 -6.80
CA ARG A 231 17.35 -0.65 -7.08
C ARG A 231 17.29 -1.33 -8.44
N THR A 232 17.67 -0.64 -9.51
CA THR A 232 17.58 -1.17 -10.88
C THR A 232 18.65 -2.22 -11.15
N LEU A 233 19.87 -2.03 -10.61
CA LEU A 233 20.94 -3.02 -10.69
C LEU A 233 20.52 -4.36 -10.08
N LEU A 234 19.88 -4.34 -8.90
CA LEU A 234 19.40 -5.56 -8.26
C LEU A 234 18.31 -6.27 -9.09
N GLU A 235 17.42 -5.51 -9.74
CA GLU A 235 16.39 -6.06 -10.63
C GLU A 235 17.02 -6.84 -11.79
N ASP A 236 17.97 -6.21 -12.49
CA ASP A 236 18.68 -6.80 -13.62
C ASP A 236 19.55 -7.98 -13.20
N ALA A 237 20.26 -7.87 -12.07
CA ALA A 237 21.10 -8.94 -11.55
C ALA A 237 20.27 -10.17 -11.14
N LEU A 238 19.12 -9.97 -10.49
CA LEU A 238 18.17 -11.04 -10.17
C LEU A 238 17.63 -11.70 -11.43
N LEU A 239 17.25 -10.90 -12.43
CA LEU A 239 16.78 -11.42 -13.72
C LEU A 239 17.87 -12.24 -14.40
N GLY A 240 19.11 -11.75 -14.46
CA GLY A 240 20.25 -12.48 -15.01
C GLY A 240 20.48 -13.82 -14.32
N ARG A 241 20.61 -13.82 -12.99
CA ARG A 241 20.89 -15.02 -12.20
C ARG A 241 19.73 -16.03 -12.26
N LEU A 242 18.50 -15.58 -12.04
CA LEU A 242 17.37 -16.48 -11.86
C LEU A 242 16.75 -16.93 -13.19
N ARG A 243 16.65 -16.05 -14.20
CA ARG A 243 16.07 -16.41 -15.51
C ARG A 243 17.12 -16.94 -16.47
N THR A 244 18.24 -16.24 -16.64
CA THR A 244 19.19 -16.53 -17.72
C THR A 244 20.15 -17.66 -17.33
N GLU A 245 20.69 -17.64 -16.11
CA GLU A 245 21.66 -18.65 -15.66
C GLU A 245 20.99 -19.91 -15.09
N ARG A 246 19.94 -19.74 -14.28
CA ARG A 246 19.31 -20.86 -13.55
C ARG A 246 17.95 -21.31 -14.10
N HIS A 247 17.31 -20.54 -14.97
CA HIS A 247 16.01 -20.85 -15.59
C HIS A 247 14.86 -21.11 -14.59
N LEU A 248 14.88 -20.44 -13.45
CA LEU A 248 13.91 -20.62 -12.35
C LEU A 248 12.72 -19.68 -12.46
N VAL A 249 12.90 -18.51 -13.06
CA VAL A 249 11.85 -17.48 -13.21
C VAL A 249 11.75 -17.04 -14.66
N TYR A 250 10.60 -16.50 -15.05
CA TYR A 250 10.41 -15.83 -16.32
C TYR A 250 10.56 -14.31 -16.18
N SER A 251 10.12 -13.74 -15.06
CA SER A 251 10.18 -12.30 -14.81
C SER A 251 10.65 -11.96 -13.40
N VAL A 252 11.28 -10.78 -13.31
CA VAL A 252 11.55 -10.07 -12.06
C VAL A 252 10.97 -8.69 -12.28
N ASN A 253 10.03 -8.26 -11.44
CA ASN A 253 9.40 -6.95 -11.54
C ASN A 253 9.67 -6.18 -10.24
N GLY A 254 10.42 -5.09 -10.37
CA GLY A 254 10.72 -4.20 -9.25
C GLY A 254 9.57 -3.25 -8.94
N PHE A 255 9.33 -3.02 -7.65
CA PHE A 255 8.47 -1.94 -7.15
C PHE A 255 9.15 -1.24 -5.99
N ALA A 256 8.87 0.05 -5.80
CA ALA A 256 9.54 0.85 -4.79
C ALA A 256 8.64 1.92 -4.19
N PHE A 257 8.80 2.14 -2.89
CA PHE A 257 8.05 3.14 -2.13
C PHE A 257 8.99 3.99 -1.28
N PRO A 258 8.89 5.33 -1.33
CA PRO A 258 9.63 6.19 -0.42
C PRO A 258 9.18 5.97 1.04
N LEU A 259 10.14 5.73 1.94
CA LEU A 259 9.90 5.68 3.38
C LEU A 259 10.18 7.02 4.07
N GLY A 260 11.00 7.86 3.46
CA GLY A 260 11.38 9.17 3.97
C GLY A 260 12.61 9.71 3.24
N ALA A 261 13.25 10.73 3.81
CA ALA A 261 14.52 11.23 3.28
C ALA A 261 15.61 10.13 3.38
N GLY A 262 16.15 9.72 2.24
CA GLY A 262 17.26 8.77 2.16
C GLY A 262 16.93 7.31 2.45
N ALA A 263 15.65 6.92 2.44
CA ALA A 263 15.25 5.52 2.58
C ALA A 263 14.11 5.16 1.63
N THR A 264 14.30 4.08 0.89
CA THR A 264 13.35 3.55 -0.08
C THR A 264 13.13 2.07 0.18
N PHE A 265 11.88 1.68 0.39
CA PHE A 265 11.51 0.28 0.36
C PHE A 265 11.52 -0.20 -1.10
N VAL A 266 12.09 -1.37 -1.36
CA VAL A 266 12.06 -2.02 -2.66
C VAL A 266 11.59 -3.46 -2.52
N GLY A 267 10.80 -3.92 -3.48
CA GLY A 267 10.39 -5.31 -3.62
C GLY A 267 10.64 -5.80 -5.04
N TYR A 268 10.97 -7.07 -5.16
CA TYR A 268 11.21 -7.76 -6.42
C TYR A 268 10.26 -8.95 -6.48
N ALA A 269 9.17 -8.78 -7.24
CA ALA A 269 8.18 -9.81 -7.49
C ALA A 269 8.71 -10.76 -8.59
N MET A 270 8.69 -12.04 -8.30
CA MET A 270 9.24 -13.11 -9.14
C MET A 270 8.18 -14.20 -9.33
N ASP A 271 8.29 -14.92 -10.45
CA ASP A 271 7.31 -15.93 -10.89
C ASP A 271 7.90 -17.34 -11.03
N PRO A 272 8.65 -17.87 -10.04
CA PRO A 272 9.08 -19.25 -10.10
C PRO A 272 7.89 -20.20 -10.13
N ARG A 273 8.11 -21.39 -10.68
CA ARG A 273 7.18 -22.51 -10.46
C ARG A 273 7.15 -22.86 -8.97
N ALA A 274 6.02 -23.39 -8.50
CA ALA A 274 5.83 -23.70 -7.09
C ALA A 274 6.94 -24.62 -6.53
N GLU A 275 7.37 -25.61 -7.32
CA GLU A 275 8.46 -26.53 -6.98
C GLU A 275 9.86 -25.88 -6.97
N ASP A 276 10.03 -24.76 -7.68
CA ASP A 276 11.31 -24.05 -7.83
C ASP A 276 11.42 -22.83 -6.89
N ALA A 277 10.36 -22.51 -6.14
CA ALA A 277 10.27 -21.29 -5.33
C ALA A 277 11.40 -21.15 -4.30
N LEU A 278 11.69 -22.22 -3.53
CA LEU A 278 12.77 -22.20 -2.54
C LEU A 278 14.15 -22.07 -3.22
N ALA A 279 14.35 -22.71 -4.38
CA ALA A 279 15.60 -22.59 -5.13
C ALA A 279 15.80 -21.16 -5.68
N ALA A 280 14.73 -20.52 -6.16
CA ALA A 280 14.75 -19.14 -6.63
C ALA A 280 15.05 -18.17 -5.49
N ALA A 281 14.37 -18.33 -4.34
CA ALA A 281 14.61 -17.53 -3.14
C ALA A 281 16.06 -17.68 -2.63
N THR A 282 16.58 -18.90 -2.62
CA THR A 282 17.98 -19.18 -2.23
C THR A 282 18.94 -18.49 -3.18
N GLY A 283 18.74 -18.62 -4.49
CA GLY A 283 19.57 -17.95 -5.50
C GLY A 283 19.53 -16.42 -5.40
N ALA A 284 18.39 -15.84 -5.05
CA ALA A 284 18.25 -14.41 -4.81
C ALA A 284 19.06 -13.95 -3.58
N VAL A 285 18.97 -14.67 -2.45
CA VAL A 285 19.73 -14.37 -1.23
C VAL A 285 21.23 -14.56 -1.44
N GLU A 286 21.64 -15.61 -2.17
CA GLU A 286 23.03 -15.83 -2.57
C GLU A 286 23.57 -14.64 -3.36
N LEU A 287 22.85 -14.19 -4.39
CA LEU A 287 23.22 -13.03 -5.20
C LEU A 287 23.35 -11.76 -4.35
N LEU A 288 22.39 -11.48 -3.47
CA LEU A 288 22.45 -10.31 -2.59
C LEU A 288 23.69 -10.37 -1.68
N ARG A 289 24.03 -11.55 -1.15
CA ARG A 289 25.21 -11.76 -0.32
C ARG A 289 26.50 -11.52 -1.11
N GLU A 290 26.59 -12.07 -2.31
CA GLU A 290 27.73 -11.84 -3.23
C GLU A 290 27.91 -10.33 -3.48
N LEU A 291 26.85 -9.63 -3.89
CA LEU A 291 26.89 -8.19 -4.16
C LEU A 291 27.19 -7.34 -2.92
N ALA A 292 26.72 -7.75 -1.73
CA ALA A 292 27.08 -7.08 -0.48
C ALA A 292 28.56 -7.24 -0.14
N GLU A 293 29.13 -8.43 -0.37
CA GLU A 293 30.53 -8.74 -0.02
C GLU A 293 31.54 -8.19 -1.03
N THR A 294 31.27 -8.30 -2.32
CA THR A 294 32.22 -7.93 -3.38
C THR A 294 31.87 -6.65 -4.12
N GLY A 295 30.62 -6.18 -4.02
CA GLY A 295 30.09 -5.10 -4.83
C GLY A 295 29.75 -5.54 -6.26
N PRO A 296 28.97 -4.72 -6.98
CA PRO A 296 28.80 -4.88 -8.43
C PRO A 296 30.09 -4.53 -9.17
N ASP A 297 30.19 -4.92 -10.44
CA ASP A 297 31.28 -4.45 -11.30
C ASP A 297 30.99 -3.06 -11.89
N GLU A 298 32.04 -2.40 -12.36
CA GLU A 298 31.93 -1.06 -12.96
C GLU A 298 31.14 -1.07 -14.28
N ALA A 299 31.08 -2.21 -14.96
CA ALA A 299 30.30 -2.37 -16.18
C ALA A 299 28.79 -2.35 -15.89
N ALA A 300 28.32 -3.09 -14.88
CA ALA A 300 26.92 -3.08 -14.48
C ALA A 300 26.46 -1.68 -14.07
N ILE A 301 27.26 -0.92 -13.31
CA ILE A 301 26.93 0.47 -12.95
C ILE A 301 26.78 1.34 -14.21
N ARG A 302 27.70 1.21 -15.17
CA ARG A 302 27.63 1.97 -16.43
C ARG A 302 26.39 1.62 -17.24
N GLU A 303 26.03 0.35 -17.33
CA GLU A 303 24.81 -0.11 -18.01
C GLU A 303 23.56 0.53 -17.39
N GLN A 304 23.50 0.66 -16.06
CA GLN A 304 22.39 1.35 -15.38
C GLN A 304 22.33 2.85 -15.72
N ILE A 305 23.48 3.53 -15.76
CA ILE A 305 23.56 4.95 -16.13
C ILE A 305 23.15 5.14 -17.59
N GLU A 306 23.64 4.30 -18.51
CA GLU A 306 23.27 4.34 -19.92
C GLU A 306 21.77 4.09 -20.14
N ALA A 307 21.17 3.16 -19.39
CA ALA A 307 19.73 2.90 -19.42
C ALA A 307 18.93 4.09 -18.87
N TRP A 308 19.43 4.75 -17.82
CA TRP A 308 18.82 5.96 -17.26
C TRP A 308 18.86 7.13 -18.25
N ASP A 309 20.00 7.39 -18.89
CA ASP A 309 20.13 8.42 -19.91
C ASP A 309 19.19 8.17 -21.10
N ALA A 310 19.06 6.91 -21.52
CA ALA A 310 18.13 6.53 -22.58
C ALA A 310 16.67 6.75 -22.18
N ALA A 311 16.32 6.51 -20.91
CA ALA A 311 14.99 6.77 -20.38
C ALA A 311 14.73 8.28 -20.21
N ASP A 312 15.73 9.08 -19.83
CA ASP A 312 15.60 10.54 -19.72
C ASP A 312 15.31 11.19 -21.08
N ASP A 313 15.71 10.56 -22.18
CA ASP A 313 15.38 10.97 -23.55
C ASP A 313 13.95 10.63 -23.99
N ASP A 314 13.19 9.80 -23.24
CA ASP A 314 11.81 9.43 -23.55
C ASP A 314 10.82 10.51 -23.08
N PRO A 315 10.05 11.16 -23.97
CA PRO A 315 9.05 12.15 -23.61
C PRO A 315 7.98 11.65 -22.61
N LEU A 316 7.67 10.35 -22.59
CA LEU A 316 6.72 9.79 -21.63
C LEU A 316 7.33 9.68 -20.22
N ALA A 317 8.61 9.30 -20.13
CA ALA A 317 9.34 9.28 -18.87
C ALA A 317 9.52 10.71 -18.32
N GLN A 318 9.84 11.68 -19.18
CA GLN A 318 9.91 13.10 -18.80
C GLN A 318 8.58 13.62 -18.24
N ALA A 319 7.45 13.25 -18.85
CA ALA A 319 6.13 13.62 -18.36
C ALA A 319 5.81 12.98 -17.00
N ALA A 320 6.14 11.69 -16.82
CA ALA A 320 5.98 11.01 -15.53
C ALA A 320 6.88 11.61 -14.44
N GLN A 321 8.12 12.01 -14.78
CA GLN A 321 9.04 12.66 -13.86
C GLN A 321 8.52 14.03 -13.40
N LEU A 322 7.84 14.77 -14.28
CA LEU A 322 7.19 16.04 -13.93
C LEU A 322 6.10 15.84 -12.85
N ASP A 323 5.28 14.79 -12.99
CA ASP A 323 4.27 14.41 -12.00
C ASP A 323 4.92 13.90 -10.70
N ALA A 324 6.02 13.15 -10.78
CA ALA A 324 6.77 12.68 -9.63
C ALA A 324 7.40 13.82 -8.81
N ILE A 325 7.85 14.90 -9.45
CA ILE A 325 8.32 16.12 -8.77
C ILE A 325 7.17 16.78 -8.00
N ALA A 326 6.02 16.96 -8.65
CA ALA A 326 4.84 17.52 -7.99
C ALA A 326 4.42 16.68 -6.78
N ALA A 327 4.38 15.35 -6.92
CA ALA A 327 4.15 14.44 -5.81
C ALA A 327 5.21 14.60 -4.71
N GLY A 328 6.49 14.62 -5.05
CA GLY A 328 7.60 14.80 -4.10
C GLY A 328 7.46 16.07 -3.25
N VAL A 329 7.02 17.18 -3.84
CA VAL A 329 6.77 18.44 -3.13
C VAL A 329 5.55 18.33 -2.22
N LEU A 330 4.43 17.80 -2.72
CA LEU A 330 3.22 17.61 -1.91
C LEU A 330 3.41 16.63 -0.74
N ARG A 331 4.35 15.70 -0.88
CA ARG A 331 4.75 14.74 0.15
C ARG A 331 5.86 15.24 1.06
N GLY A 332 6.32 16.48 0.89
CA GLY A 332 7.33 17.12 1.74
C GLY A 332 8.74 16.53 1.59
N ARG A 333 9.02 15.81 0.49
CA ARG A 333 10.33 15.23 0.19
C ARG A 333 11.21 16.16 -0.66
N ARG A 334 10.60 17.16 -1.29
CA ARG A 334 11.26 18.20 -2.08
C ARG A 334 10.73 19.56 -1.67
N GLU A 335 11.61 20.55 -1.71
CA GLU A 335 11.18 21.94 -1.63
C GLU A 335 10.47 22.36 -2.92
N ARG A 336 9.62 23.39 -2.86
CA ARG A 336 8.79 23.83 -4.00
C ARG A 336 9.60 24.00 -5.30
N ASP A 337 10.78 24.59 -5.20
CA ASP A 337 11.62 24.98 -6.34
C ASP A 337 12.72 23.93 -6.65
N ASP A 338 12.76 22.81 -5.91
CA ASP A 338 13.71 21.71 -6.13
C ASP A 338 13.24 20.78 -7.26
N VAL A 339 13.52 21.23 -8.49
CA VAL A 339 13.19 20.53 -9.73
C VAL A 339 14.38 19.81 -10.36
N GLU A 340 15.53 19.76 -9.67
CA GLU A 340 16.72 19.11 -10.20
C GLU A 340 16.52 17.60 -10.29
N ALA A 341 16.94 17.05 -11.42
CA ALA A 341 17.01 15.61 -11.62
C ALA A 341 18.14 15.03 -10.76
N VAL A 342 17.97 13.77 -10.34
CA VAL A 342 19.03 13.06 -9.62
C VAL A 342 20.14 12.72 -10.61
N ASP A 343 21.36 13.16 -10.32
CA ASP A 343 22.54 12.84 -11.13
C ASP A 343 23.12 11.47 -10.74
N LEU A 344 23.09 10.52 -11.66
CA LEU A 344 23.61 9.16 -11.43
C LEU A 344 25.08 9.01 -11.83
N HIS A 345 25.69 9.99 -12.50
CA HIS A 345 27.00 9.83 -13.13
C HIS A 345 28.17 9.74 -12.13
N ALA A 346 27.95 10.22 -10.89
CA ALA A 346 28.95 10.15 -9.83
C ALA A 346 28.91 8.83 -9.04
N VAL A 347 27.92 7.96 -9.29
CA VAL A 347 27.73 6.72 -8.53
C VAL A 347 28.85 5.73 -8.81
N THR A 348 29.48 5.20 -7.76
CA THR A 348 30.53 4.19 -7.87
C THR A 348 30.05 2.80 -7.41
N PRO A 349 30.72 1.71 -7.82
CA PRO A 349 30.44 0.37 -7.30
C PRO A 349 30.48 0.28 -5.76
N ALA A 350 31.40 1.00 -5.12
CA ALA A 350 31.53 1.02 -3.67
C ALA A 350 30.34 1.70 -2.99
N ASP A 351 29.69 2.66 -3.63
CA ASP A 351 28.50 3.31 -3.09
C ASP A 351 27.31 2.35 -3.10
N VAL A 352 27.09 1.67 -4.22
CA VAL A 352 26.04 0.67 -4.37
C VAL A 352 26.27 -0.54 -3.47
N GLN A 353 27.52 -1.01 -3.35
CA GLN A 353 27.89 -2.08 -2.42
C GLN A 353 27.46 -1.73 -0.99
N ARG A 354 27.74 -0.52 -0.51
CA ARG A 354 27.35 -0.10 0.85
C ARG A 354 25.84 -0.10 1.03
N VAL A 355 25.08 0.35 0.02
CA VAL A 355 23.61 0.30 0.04
C VAL A 355 23.10 -1.14 0.13
N ILE A 356 23.63 -2.05 -0.68
CA ILE A 356 23.22 -3.46 -0.68
C ILE A 356 23.62 -4.15 0.63
N ALA A 357 24.82 -3.90 1.13
CA ALA A 357 25.31 -4.46 2.39
C ALA A 357 24.49 -4.00 3.61
N ASP A 358 24.03 -2.75 3.64
CA ASP A 358 23.08 -2.27 4.65
C ASP A 358 21.71 -2.95 4.49
N ALA A 359 21.20 -3.00 3.26
CA ALA A 359 19.91 -3.58 2.92
C ALA A 359 19.80 -5.06 3.30
N MET A 360 20.93 -5.78 3.30
CA MET A 360 21.01 -7.18 3.76
C MET A 360 20.52 -7.39 5.18
N THR A 361 20.51 -6.38 6.06
CA THR A 361 19.98 -6.46 7.43
C THR A 361 18.46 -6.32 7.51
N THR A 362 17.83 -6.07 6.36
CA THR A 362 16.40 -5.83 6.26
C THR A 362 15.73 -6.81 5.31
N ARG A 363 16.42 -7.85 4.83
CA ARG A 363 15.84 -8.73 3.82
C ARG A 363 14.62 -9.48 4.37
N PHE A 364 13.59 -9.59 3.55
CA PHE A 364 12.37 -10.29 3.90
C PHE A 364 11.81 -10.99 2.66
N ILE A 365 11.42 -12.25 2.83
CA ILE A 365 10.95 -13.11 1.74
C ILE A 365 9.49 -13.49 1.98
N THR A 366 8.65 -13.23 0.99
CA THR A 366 7.27 -13.71 0.98
C THR A 366 7.11 -14.74 -0.13
N PHE A 367 6.75 -15.96 0.22
CA PHE A 367 6.27 -16.98 -0.71
C PHE A 367 4.76 -16.89 -0.87
N ALA A 368 4.23 -17.37 -2.00
CA ALA A 368 2.80 -17.55 -2.12
C ALA A 368 2.27 -18.52 -1.04
N GLY A 369 1.07 -18.27 -0.52
CA GLY A 369 0.51 -19.02 0.62
C GLY A 369 0.28 -20.51 0.37
N ASP A 370 0.18 -20.93 -0.88
CA ASP A 370 0.03 -22.33 -1.31
C ASP A 370 1.33 -22.96 -1.83
N THR A 371 2.46 -22.27 -1.66
CA THR A 371 3.78 -22.78 -2.06
C THR A 371 4.11 -24.06 -1.28
N PRO A 372 4.44 -25.18 -1.95
CA PRO A 372 4.80 -26.43 -1.30
C PRO A 372 6.22 -26.37 -0.76
N LEU A 373 6.42 -25.65 0.35
CA LEU A 373 7.70 -25.57 1.05
C LEU A 373 7.98 -26.87 1.85
N PRO A 374 9.27 -27.23 2.03
CA PRO A 374 9.65 -28.21 3.04
C PRO A 374 9.38 -27.66 4.45
N ASP A 375 9.78 -28.39 5.49
CA ASP A 375 9.61 -27.90 6.86
C ASP A 375 10.42 -26.62 7.14
N ASP A 376 10.00 -25.90 8.19
CA ASP A 376 10.54 -24.59 8.53
C ASP A 376 12.06 -24.62 8.79
N ASP A 377 12.61 -25.73 9.30
CA ASP A 377 14.04 -25.89 9.58
C ASP A 377 14.85 -25.97 8.28
N GLU A 378 14.36 -26.73 7.28
CA GLU A 378 14.98 -26.83 5.96
C GLU A 378 14.94 -25.49 5.21
N VAL A 379 13.81 -24.79 5.22
CA VAL A 379 13.70 -23.45 4.61
C VAL A 379 14.64 -22.46 5.30
N THR A 380 14.67 -22.49 6.63
CA THR A 380 15.53 -21.61 7.44
C THR A 380 17.01 -21.85 7.15
N ALA A 381 17.42 -23.11 7.01
CA ALA A 381 18.79 -23.46 6.66
C ALA A 381 19.17 -22.98 5.26
N ALA A 382 18.27 -23.11 4.28
CA ALA A 382 18.50 -22.68 2.90
C ALA A 382 18.64 -21.15 2.76
N LEU A 383 17.77 -20.40 3.44
CA LEU A 383 17.73 -18.93 3.35
C LEU A 383 18.67 -18.24 4.35
N GLY A 384 19.06 -18.93 5.42
CA GLY A 384 19.77 -18.34 6.56
C GLY A 384 18.91 -17.30 7.28
N MET A 385 17.60 -17.54 7.37
CA MET A 385 16.59 -16.62 7.91
C MET A 385 15.49 -17.45 8.61
N PRO A 386 15.04 -17.11 9.82
CA PRO A 386 13.92 -17.78 10.48
C PRO A 386 12.58 -17.50 9.79
N PRO A 387 11.53 -18.32 10.04
CA PRO A 387 10.17 -17.96 9.69
C PRO A 387 9.74 -16.68 10.43
N ALA A 388 8.87 -15.90 9.80
CA ALA A 388 8.23 -14.75 10.42
C ALA A 388 7.30 -15.22 11.54
N GLU A 389 7.43 -14.61 12.71
CA GLU A 389 6.54 -14.85 13.83
C GLU A 389 5.41 -13.81 13.87
N ASP A 390 4.22 -14.27 14.25
CA ASP A 390 3.13 -13.39 14.68
C ASP A 390 3.40 -12.85 16.09
N PRO A 391 2.74 -11.74 16.50
CA PRO A 391 2.86 -11.24 17.86
C PRO A 391 2.56 -12.33 18.89
N THR A 392 3.44 -12.47 19.88
CA THR A 392 3.27 -13.49 20.92
C THR A 392 2.00 -13.19 21.72
N PRO A 393 1.00 -14.10 21.73
CA PRO A 393 -0.22 -13.90 22.50
C PRO A 393 0.07 -13.79 24.00
N LEU A 394 -0.64 -12.90 24.72
CA LEU A 394 -0.49 -12.77 26.18
C LEU A 394 -0.68 -14.13 26.87
N ALA A 395 -1.67 -14.90 26.44
CA ALA A 395 -1.95 -16.23 26.97
C ALA A 395 -0.72 -17.16 26.98
N VAL A 396 0.18 -17.04 26.00
CA VAL A 396 1.39 -17.87 25.87
C VAL A 396 2.50 -17.38 26.83
N THR A 397 2.50 -16.09 27.18
CA THR A 397 3.48 -15.51 28.11
C THR A 397 3.15 -15.74 29.59
N LEU A 398 1.89 -16.10 29.89
CA LEU A 398 1.41 -16.29 31.26
C LEU A 398 1.66 -17.72 31.77
N SER A 399 1.97 -17.85 33.06
CA SER A 399 1.93 -19.16 33.71
C SER A 399 0.51 -19.70 33.73
N ARG A 400 0.33 -21.03 33.88
CA ARG A 400 -1.00 -21.63 34.00
C ARG A 400 -1.84 -20.99 35.12
N GLY A 401 -1.22 -20.63 36.25
CA GLY A 401 -1.90 -19.99 37.37
C GLY A 401 -2.32 -18.55 37.05
N ASP A 402 -1.46 -17.81 36.36
CA ASP A 402 -1.76 -16.44 35.91
C ASP A 402 -2.84 -16.42 34.84
N TRP A 403 -2.82 -17.37 33.90
CA TRP A 403 -3.88 -17.52 32.91
C TRP A 403 -5.23 -17.77 33.56
N VAL A 404 -5.30 -18.68 34.54
CA VAL A 404 -6.54 -18.91 35.29
C VAL A 404 -7.00 -17.63 35.99
N ARG A 405 -6.09 -16.88 36.64
CA ARG A 405 -6.44 -15.59 37.25
C ARG A 405 -6.91 -14.55 36.24
N HIS A 406 -6.37 -14.57 35.03
CA HIS A 406 -6.71 -13.65 33.97
C HIS A 406 -8.11 -13.90 33.40
N VAL A 407 -8.54 -15.16 33.28
CA VAL A 407 -9.84 -15.53 32.67
C VAL A 407 -10.98 -15.74 33.67
N MET A 408 -10.69 -15.64 34.98
CA MET A 408 -11.67 -15.75 36.07
C MET A 408 -12.56 -14.51 36.34
N PRO A 409 -12.14 -13.25 36.05
CA PRO A 409 -12.98 -12.09 36.27
C PRO A 409 -14.31 -12.16 35.50
N ALA A 410 -15.36 -11.55 36.04
CA ALA A 410 -16.70 -11.60 35.45
C ALA A 410 -16.80 -10.86 34.10
N GLU A 411 -15.82 -10.01 33.81
CA GLU A 411 -15.70 -9.22 32.60
C GLU A 411 -15.19 -10.06 31.40
N VAL A 412 -14.65 -11.25 31.66
CA VAL A 412 -14.19 -12.21 30.65
C VAL A 412 -15.28 -13.23 30.36
N GLU A 413 -15.69 -13.29 29.11
CA GLU A 413 -16.66 -14.27 28.62
C GLU A 413 -15.97 -15.36 27.82
N VAL A 414 -16.32 -16.62 28.10
CA VAL A 414 -15.70 -17.79 27.47
C VAL A 414 -16.71 -18.55 26.64
N PHE A 415 -16.42 -18.70 25.35
CA PHE A 415 -17.25 -19.40 24.40
C PHE A 415 -16.57 -20.70 23.98
N GLY A 416 -17.26 -21.82 24.16
CA GLY A 416 -16.79 -23.13 23.72
C GLY A 416 -17.14 -23.42 22.26
N GLY A 417 -16.18 -23.92 21.50
CA GLY A 417 -16.39 -24.34 20.12
C GLY A 417 -17.36 -25.52 19.98
N ARG A 418 -18.07 -25.58 18.85
CA ARG A 418 -18.98 -26.69 18.51
C ARG A 418 -18.20 -27.81 17.81
N ALA A 419 -18.23 -29.00 18.40
CA ALA A 419 -17.46 -30.14 17.89
C ALA A 419 -17.81 -30.54 16.44
N PHE A 420 -19.09 -30.48 16.05
CA PHE A 420 -19.54 -30.82 14.69
C PHE A 420 -19.29 -29.72 13.65
N ARG A 421 -18.66 -28.61 14.05
CA ARG A 421 -18.30 -27.47 13.19
C ARG A 421 -16.79 -27.23 13.18
N GLY A 422 -15.99 -28.26 13.46
CA GLY A 422 -14.52 -28.19 13.39
C GLY A 422 -13.82 -27.61 14.63
N LEU A 423 -14.53 -26.94 15.54
CA LEU A 423 -13.94 -26.30 16.72
C LEU A 423 -13.99 -27.16 18.01
N ARG A 424 -13.76 -28.47 17.89
CA ARG A 424 -13.76 -29.34 19.08
C ARG A 424 -12.60 -28.98 20.00
N GLY A 425 -12.91 -28.58 21.24
CA GLY A 425 -11.91 -28.26 22.26
C GLY A 425 -11.31 -26.86 22.14
N ALA A 426 -11.71 -26.08 21.13
CA ALA A 426 -11.33 -24.68 21.02
C ALA A 426 -12.15 -23.81 21.98
N SER A 427 -11.54 -22.73 22.46
CA SER A 427 -12.17 -21.72 23.31
C SER A 427 -11.89 -20.33 22.75
N LEU A 428 -12.90 -19.46 22.80
CA LEU A 428 -12.78 -18.04 22.53
C LEU A 428 -12.97 -17.30 23.84
N PHE A 429 -12.02 -16.45 24.21
CA PHE A 429 -12.09 -15.57 25.36
C PHE A 429 -12.29 -14.15 24.85
N VAL A 430 -13.28 -13.46 25.36
CA VAL A 430 -13.55 -12.06 25.03
C VAL A 430 -13.52 -11.27 26.33
N ASP A 431 -12.51 -10.43 26.50
CA ASP A 431 -12.35 -9.57 27.66
C ASP A 431 -12.60 -8.09 27.32
N LEU A 432 -12.03 -7.16 28.08
CA LEU A 432 -12.15 -5.71 27.85
C LEU A 432 -11.18 -5.16 26.81
N GLU A 433 -10.10 -5.86 26.53
CA GLU A 433 -8.99 -5.40 25.70
C GLU A 433 -8.80 -6.22 24.43
N ARG A 434 -9.26 -7.48 24.38
CA ARG A 434 -8.92 -8.40 23.29
C ARG A 434 -9.91 -9.54 23.11
N VAL A 435 -9.73 -10.23 22.00
CA VAL A 435 -10.24 -11.57 21.73
C VAL A 435 -9.07 -12.54 21.65
N THR A 436 -9.14 -13.62 22.43
CA THR A 436 -8.17 -14.72 22.40
C THR A 436 -8.83 -15.99 21.88
N PHE A 437 -8.31 -16.55 20.79
CA PHE A 437 -8.66 -17.88 20.31
C PHE A 437 -7.60 -18.87 20.77
N ALA A 438 -8.01 -19.93 21.48
CA ALA A 438 -7.11 -21.00 21.91
C ALA A 438 -7.60 -22.36 21.40
N SER A 439 -6.69 -23.13 20.81
CA SER A 439 -6.94 -24.49 20.32
C SER A 439 -5.72 -25.39 20.54
N SER A 440 -5.82 -26.66 20.15
CA SER A 440 -4.66 -27.57 20.13
C SER A 440 -3.59 -27.17 19.12
N ALA A 441 -3.94 -26.37 18.10
CA ALA A 441 -3.02 -25.91 17.07
C ALA A 441 -2.24 -24.66 17.48
N GLY A 442 -2.67 -23.97 18.53
CA GLY A 442 -2.05 -22.73 18.98
C GLY A 442 -3.04 -21.74 19.57
N THR A 443 -2.51 -20.56 19.90
CA THR A 443 -3.27 -19.42 20.43
C THR A 443 -3.06 -18.21 19.53
N MET A 444 -4.10 -17.43 19.31
CA MET A 444 -4.08 -16.18 18.56
C MET A 444 -4.83 -15.10 19.34
N GLU A 445 -4.36 -13.86 19.27
CA GLU A 445 -4.97 -12.71 19.93
C GLU A 445 -5.12 -11.53 18.98
N VAL A 446 -6.23 -10.80 19.12
CA VAL A 446 -6.42 -9.48 18.51
C VAL A 446 -6.88 -8.51 19.57
N ARG A 447 -6.14 -7.41 19.75
CA ARG A 447 -6.45 -6.35 20.71
C ARG A 447 -7.40 -5.32 20.09
N PHE A 448 -8.33 -4.81 20.88
CA PHE A 448 -9.30 -3.80 20.45
C PHE A 448 -8.67 -2.41 20.29
N ASP A 449 -7.69 -2.05 21.11
CA ASP A 449 -7.08 -0.71 21.12
C ASP A 449 -6.16 -0.44 19.93
N SER A 450 -5.60 -1.49 19.32
CA SER A 450 -4.78 -1.42 18.11
C SER A 450 -5.47 -1.96 16.86
N MET A 451 -6.73 -2.39 16.96
CA MET A 451 -7.50 -2.96 15.85
C MET A 451 -7.72 -1.92 14.75
N PRO A 452 -7.18 -2.10 13.54
CA PRO A 452 -7.36 -1.13 12.47
C PRO A 452 -8.75 -1.23 11.81
N VAL A 453 -9.39 -2.42 11.84
CA VAL A 453 -10.78 -2.62 11.39
C VAL A 453 -11.36 -3.93 11.93
N ALA A 454 -12.67 -3.96 12.15
CA ALA A 454 -13.47 -5.16 12.36
C ALA A 454 -14.58 -5.24 11.31
N LEU A 455 -14.58 -6.32 10.53
CA LEU A 455 -15.57 -6.53 9.48
C LEU A 455 -16.66 -7.48 9.98
N TYR A 456 -17.91 -7.15 9.74
CA TYR A 456 -19.04 -8.01 10.02
C TYR A 456 -19.81 -8.33 8.74
N SER A 457 -20.08 -9.62 8.52
CA SER A 457 -21.01 -10.09 7.51
C SER A 457 -22.27 -10.65 8.18
N GLU A 458 -23.43 -10.06 7.86
CA GLU A 458 -24.72 -10.55 8.33
C GLU A 458 -25.14 -11.83 7.60
N GLY A 459 -24.94 -11.86 6.28
CA GLY A 459 -25.28 -13.00 5.44
C GLY A 459 -24.46 -14.24 5.75
N GLN A 460 -23.17 -14.09 6.06
CA GLN A 460 -22.26 -15.18 6.42
C GLN A 460 -22.11 -15.37 7.94
N ARG A 461 -22.66 -14.46 8.75
CA ARG A 461 -22.68 -14.51 10.22
C ARG A 461 -21.28 -14.68 10.84
N PHE A 462 -20.30 -13.90 10.39
CA PHE A 462 -18.98 -13.89 11.00
C PHE A 462 -18.46 -12.48 11.26
N TRP A 463 -17.53 -12.40 12.21
CA TRP A 463 -16.63 -11.26 12.37
C TRP A 463 -15.24 -11.59 11.81
N CYS A 464 -14.63 -10.67 11.09
CA CYS A 464 -13.21 -10.70 10.76
C CYS A 464 -12.52 -9.60 11.57
N LEU A 465 -11.73 -10.00 12.55
CA LEU A 465 -11.03 -9.12 13.47
C LEU A 465 -9.61 -8.95 12.96
N VAL A 466 -9.23 -7.74 12.56
CA VAL A 466 -7.93 -7.48 11.95
C VAL A 466 -6.95 -7.03 13.02
N GLY A 467 -5.74 -7.60 13.04
CA GLY A 467 -4.63 -7.15 13.87
C GLY A 467 -3.81 -6.09 13.15
N ARG A 468 -3.13 -5.21 13.90
CA ARG A 468 -2.30 -4.16 13.31
C ARG A 468 -1.10 -4.73 12.56
N GLU A 469 -0.55 -5.84 13.03
CA GLU A 469 0.70 -6.47 12.57
C GLU A 469 0.53 -7.40 11.36
N GLY A 470 -0.63 -7.36 10.70
CA GLY A 470 -0.88 -8.11 9.46
C GLY A 470 -1.71 -9.38 9.63
N HIS A 471 -1.87 -9.89 10.87
CA HIS A 471 -2.70 -11.04 11.16
C HIS A 471 -4.19 -10.68 11.24
N PHE A 472 -5.07 -11.69 11.14
CA PHE A 472 -6.51 -11.53 11.37
C PHE A 472 -7.13 -12.81 11.94
N MET A 473 -8.27 -12.65 12.60
CA MET A 473 -9.05 -13.74 13.20
C MET A 473 -10.47 -13.75 12.63
N ILE A 474 -10.88 -14.88 12.06
CA ILE A 474 -12.27 -15.09 11.65
C ILE A 474 -13.04 -15.76 12.79
N VAL A 475 -14.10 -15.12 13.23
CA VAL A 475 -15.05 -15.64 14.22
C VAL A 475 -16.37 -15.94 13.52
N ASP A 476 -16.48 -17.14 12.95
CA ASP A 476 -17.74 -17.69 12.43
C ASP A 476 -18.67 -18.03 13.60
N LEU A 477 -19.72 -17.22 13.77
CA LEU A 477 -20.62 -17.30 14.93
C LEU A 477 -21.31 -18.66 15.04
N ASP A 478 -21.52 -19.36 13.92
CA ASP A 478 -22.19 -20.66 13.89
C ASP A 478 -21.31 -21.79 14.42
N GLN A 479 -19.99 -21.57 14.52
CA GLN A 479 -19.04 -22.50 15.11
C GLN A 479 -18.98 -22.41 16.64
N TRP A 480 -19.58 -21.38 17.25
CA TRP A 480 -19.51 -21.14 18.69
C TRP A 480 -20.84 -21.39 19.42
N ARG A 481 -20.76 -21.89 20.66
CA ARG A 481 -21.93 -21.96 21.55
C ARG A 481 -22.28 -20.53 22.01
N GLY A 482 -23.56 -20.19 22.09
CA GLY A 482 -23.97 -18.84 22.51
C GLY A 482 -23.75 -17.75 21.45
N ALA A 483 -23.89 -18.09 20.16
CA ALA A 483 -23.63 -17.22 19.02
C ALA A 483 -24.22 -15.80 19.13
N ALA A 484 -25.48 -15.67 19.56
CA ALA A 484 -26.11 -14.36 19.74
C ALA A 484 -25.39 -13.51 20.81
N LYS A 485 -25.12 -14.11 21.98
CA LYS A 485 -24.36 -13.45 23.05
C LYS A 485 -22.95 -13.07 22.59
N LEU A 486 -22.29 -13.93 21.80
CA LEU A 486 -20.97 -13.66 21.24
C LEU A 486 -21.01 -12.46 20.29
N HIS A 487 -21.98 -12.41 19.38
CA HIS A 487 -22.15 -11.30 18.46
C HIS A 487 -22.41 -9.98 19.20
N ASP A 488 -23.36 -9.97 20.14
CA ASP A 488 -23.69 -8.78 20.94
C ASP A 488 -22.48 -8.28 21.73
N LEU A 489 -21.72 -9.21 22.31
CA LEU A 489 -20.52 -8.89 23.07
C LEU A 489 -19.42 -8.29 22.19
N LEU A 490 -19.13 -8.89 21.03
CA LEU A 490 -18.15 -8.35 20.09
C LEU A 490 -18.57 -6.97 19.59
N GLY A 491 -19.82 -6.78 19.19
CA GLY A 491 -20.35 -5.48 18.75
C GLY A 491 -20.29 -4.40 19.83
N THR A 492 -20.32 -4.78 21.11
CA THR A 492 -20.21 -3.84 22.25
C THR A 492 -18.75 -3.56 22.64
N ARG A 493 -17.86 -4.55 22.54
CA ARG A 493 -16.46 -4.44 22.99
C ARG A 493 -15.54 -3.82 21.94
N ILE A 494 -15.80 -4.09 20.67
CA ILE A 494 -15.03 -3.52 19.56
C ILE A 494 -15.41 -2.04 19.41
N PRO A 495 -14.43 -1.11 19.31
CA PRO A 495 -14.74 0.31 19.09
C PRO A 495 -15.58 0.53 17.83
N GLY A 496 -16.66 1.33 17.93
CA GLY A 496 -17.62 1.51 16.82
C GLY A 496 -16.99 2.17 15.57
N ASP A 497 -15.98 3.01 15.77
CA ASP A 497 -15.27 3.70 14.69
C ASP A 497 -14.41 2.78 13.81
N VAL A 498 -14.08 1.57 14.30
CA VAL A 498 -13.36 0.56 13.51
C VAL A 498 -14.27 -0.53 12.94
N GLN A 499 -15.57 -0.52 13.25
CA GLN A 499 -16.53 -1.51 12.73
C GLN A 499 -16.99 -1.15 11.31
N ALA A 500 -17.13 -2.17 10.46
CA ALA A 500 -17.69 -2.05 9.12
C ALA A 500 -18.53 -3.29 8.75
N GLY A 501 -19.70 -3.07 8.14
CA GLY A 501 -20.48 -4.14 7.51
C GLY A 501 -20.03 -4.35 6.07
N VAL A 502 -19.78 -5.59 5.66
CA VAL A 502 -19.27 -5.88 4.31
C VAL A 502 -20.40 -6.21 3.32
N ASP A 503 -21.44 -6.95 3.75
CA ASP A 503 -22.57 -7.35 2.91
C ASP A 503 -23.89 -6.62 3.25
N LEU A 504 -23.78 -5.43 3.84
CA LEU A 504 -24.95 -4.65 4.25
C LEU A 504 -25.28 -3.54 3.25
N GLU A 505 -26.56 -3.43 2.87
CA GLU A 505 -27.05 -2.28 2.10
C GLU A 505 -26.93 -0.98 2.91
N THR A 506 -27.08 -1.06 4.24
CA THR A 506 -26.94 0.05 5.18
C THR A 506 -25.74 -0.21 6.11
N PRO A 507 -24.81 0.74 6.28
CA PRO A 507 -23.70 0.59 7.22
C PRO A 507 -24.17 0.25 8.64
N LEU A 508 -23.33 -0.41 9.43
CA LEU A 508 -23.59 -0.59 10.86
C LEU A 508 -23.81 0.77 11.52
N PRO A 509 -24.75 0.90 12.47
CA PRO A 509 -24.88 2.12 13.27
C PRO A 509 -23.57 2.36 14.03
N ALA A 510 -23.12 3.62 14.03
CA ALA A 510 -21.90 4.06 14.72
C ALA A 510 -21.99 3.94 16.25
#